data_AF-A0A535DUH6-F1
#
_entry.id   AF-A0A535DUH6-F1
#
_cell.length_a   1.000
_cell.length_b   1.000
_cell.length_c   1.000
_cell.angle_alpha   90.00
_cell.angle_beta   90.00
_cell.angle_gamma   90.00
#
_symmetry.space_group_name_H-M   'P 1'
#
loop_
_entity.id
_entity.type
_entity.pdbx_description
1 polymer ?
#
loop_
_entity_poly.entity_id
_entity_poly.type
_entity_poly.pdbx_seq_one_letter_code
_entity_poly.pdbx_strand_id
1 'polypeptide(L)'
;MEWPGFIALVGLLLVVRLLVFQRWRSYRLSHRQAATLYASVIPLMLIAGFAFLGIGSLGQLLFDVGLALFVFGSTFVLAEFFLRAFGGEMDPPASHGYRRRP
;
A
#
# COMPACT_ATOMS: atom_id res chain seq x y z
N MET A 1 -20.89 -17.82 2.73
CA MET A 1 -19.52 -17.29 2.55
C MET A 1 -19.10 -17.60 1.13
N GLU A 2 -19.09 -16.61 0.26
CA GLU A 2 -18.68 -16.78 -1.15
C GLU A 2 -17.14 -16.74 -1.23
N TRP A 3 -16.54 -17.90 -0.99
CA TRP A 3 -15.11 -18.16 -1.14
C TRP A 3 -14.46 -17.64 -2.44
N PRO A 4 -15.15 -17.59 -3.61
CA PRO A 4 -14.52 -17.13 -4.86
C PRO A 4 -14.08 -15.66 -4.80
N GLY A 5 -14.87 -14.79 -4.18
CA GLY A 5 -14.57 -13.35 -4.10
C GLY A 5 -13.37 -13.05 -3.21
N PHE A 6 -13.25 -13.76 -2.08
CA PHE A 6 -12.13 -13.63 -1.17
C PHE A 6 -10.81 -14.10 -1.81
N ILE A 7 -10.82 -15.23 -2.50
CA ILE A 7 -9.64 -15.77 -3.20
C ILE A 7 -9.19 -14.83 -4.33
N ALA A 8 -10.13 -14.29 -5.11
CA ALA A 8 -9.83 -13.33 -6.17
C ALA A 8 -9.19 -12.05 -5.61
N LEU A 9 -9.69 -11.57 -4.47
CA LEU A 9 -9.15 -10.41 -3.78
C LEU A 9 -7.72 -10.71 -3.29
N VAL A 10 -7.49 -11.81 -2.58
CA VAL A 10 -6.13 -12.23 -2.14
C VAL A 10 -5.17 -12.38 -3.31
N GLY A 11 -5.61 -12.99 -4.42
CA GLY A 11 -4.82 -13.13 -5.64
C GLY A 11 -4.45 -11.79 -6.26
N LEU A 12 -5.41 -10.87 -6.39
CA LEU A 12 -5.18 -9.52 -6.89
C LEU A 12 -4.15 -8.77 -6.03
N LEU A 13 -4.24 -8.91 -4.70
CA LEU A 13 -3.32 -8.28 -3.75
C LEU A 13 -1.90 -8.81 -3.89
N LEU A 14 -1.74 -10.13 -4.06
CA LEU A 14 -0.44 -10.75 -4.34
C LEU A 14 0.15 -10.24 -5.65
N VAL A 15 -0.67 -10.12 -6.70
CA VAL A 15 -0.22 -9.58 -7.99
C VAL A 15 0.21 -8.13 -7.87
N VAL A 16 -0.58 -7.28 -7.22
CA VAL A 16 -0.22 -5.87 -6.97
C VAL A 16 1.08 -5.78 -6.17
N ARG A 17 1.24 -6.59 -5.13
CA ARG A 17 2.46 -6.64 -4.32
C ARG A 17 3.68 -7.05 -5.15
N LEU A 18 3.55 -8.08 -5.99
CA LEU A 18 4.64 -8.54 -6.86
C LEU A 18 5.02 -7.47 -7.89
N LEU A 19 4.04 -6.79 -8.50
CA LEU A 19 4.28 -5.73 -9.47
C LEU A 19 4.95 -4.51 -8.83
N VAL A 20 4.49 -4.08 -7.65
CA VAL A 20 5.10 -2.95 -6.91
C VAL A 20 6.53 -3.29 -6.52
N PHE A 21 6.77 -4.51 -6.00
CA PHE A 21 8.11 -4.95 -5.62
C PHE A 21 9.05 -5.07 -6.83
N GLN A 22 8.59 -5.64 -7.95
CA GLN A 22 9.40 -5.69 -9.18
C GLN A 22 9.74 -4.29 -9.69
N ARG A 23 8.78 -3.36 -9.69
CA ARG A 23 9.00 -1.98 -10.13
C ARG A 23 9.95 -1.22 -9.20
N TRP A 24 9.86 -1.44 -7.90
CA TRP A 24 10.83 -0.94 -6.93
C TRP A 24 12.23 -1.51 -7.18
N ARG A 25 12.36 -2.84 -7.31
CA ARG A 25 13.64 -3.51 -7.60
C ARG A 25 14.26 -3.07 -8.93
N SER A 26 13.43 -2.70 -9.90
CA SER A 26 13.88 -2.16 -11.19
C SER A 26 14.18 -0.66 -11.13
N TYR A 27 14.24 -0.06 -9.93
CA TYR A 27 14.44 1.38 -9.71
C TYR A 27 13.47 2.27 -10.49
N ARG A 28 12.23 1.80 -10.72
CA ARG A 28 11.17 2.61 -11.35
C ARG A 28 10.30 3.33 -10.34
N LEU A 29 10.33 2.91 -9.07
CA LEU A 29 9.59 3.52 -7.97
C LEU A 29 10.53 3.85 -6.83
N SER A 30 10.37 5.04 -6.24
CA SER A 30 11.08 5.40 -5.01
C SER A 30 10.59 4.60 -3.82
N HIS A 31 11.41 4.51 -2.77
CA HIS A 31 11.02 3.90 -1.50
C HIS A 31 9.67 4.42 -1.02
N ARG A 32 9.45 5.74 -1.09
CA ARG A 32 8.18 6.37 -0.76
C ARG A 32 7.05 5.93 -1.68
N GLN A 33 7.23 5.97 -2.99
CA GLN A 33 6.18 5.57 -3.93
C GLN A 33 5.79 4.11 -3.77
N ALA A 34 6.78 3.21 -3.61
CA ALA A 34 6.55 1.80 -3.38
C ALA A 34 5.86 1.56 -2.02
N ALA A 35 6.29 2.25 -0.95
CA ALA A 35 5.65 2.18 0.36
C ALA A 35 4.21 2.70 0.34
N THR A 36 3.94 3.81 -0.35
CA THR A 36 2.59 4.38 -0.52
C THR A 36 1.69 3.41 -1.25
N LEU A 37 2.15 2.84 -2.38
CA LEU A 37 1.39 1.84 -3.15
C LEU A 37 1.14 0.58 -2.32
N TYR A 38 2.10 0.14 -1.54
CA TYR A 38 1.93 -1.01 -0.66
C TYR A 38 0.94 -0.72 0.48
N ALA A 39 1.03 0.45 1.10
CA ALA A 39 0.21 0.84 2.23
C ALA A 39 -1.24 1.16 1.87
N SER A 40 -1.51 1.63 0.64
CA SER A 40 -2.87 1.98 0.17
C SER A 40 -3.75 0.76 -0.10
N VAL A 41 -3.16 -0.42 -0.20
CA VAL A 41 -3.88 -1.66 -0.47
C VAL A 41 -4.78 -2.10 0.68
N ILE A 42 -4.28 -2.06 1.92
CA ILE A 42 -5.03 -2.52 3.11
C ILE A 42 -6.25 -1.63 3.42
N PRO A 43 -6.13 -0.28 3.42
CA PRO A 43 -7.27 0.62 3.59
C PRO A 43 -8.35 0.42 2.54
N LEU A 44 -7.99 0.16 1.27
CA LEU A 44 -8.97 -0.11 0.22
C LEU A 44 -9.78 -1.38 0.49
N MET A 45 -9.17 -2.42 1.06
CA MET A 45 -9.90 -3.62 1.50
C MET A 45 -10.87 -3.32 2.63
N LEU A 46 -10.43 -2.53 3.62
CA LEU A 46 -11.29 -2.14 4.74
C LEU A 46 -12.51 -1.35 4.23
N ILE A 47 -12.29 -0.35 3.37
CA ILE A 47 -13.36 0.44 2.76
C ILE A 47 -14.32 -0.45 1.94
N ALA A 48 -13.79 -1.37 1.12
CA ALA A 48 -14.62 -2.30 0.37
C ALA A 48 -15.43 -3.22 1.30
N GLY A 49 -14.82 -3.75 2.36
CA GLY A 49 -15.49 -4.56 3.37
C GLY A 49 -16.61 -3.80 4.09
N PHE A 50 -16.36 -2.54 4.48
CA PHE A 50 -17.38 -1.68 5.08
C PHE A 50 -18.52 -1.35 4.13
N ALA A 51 -18.22 -1.13 2.85
CA ALA A 51 -19.24 -0.91 1.83
C ALA A 51 -20.19 -2.12 1.68
N PHE A 52 -19.65 -3.35 1.81
CA PHE A 52 -20.45 -4.58 1.81
C PHE A 52 -21.30 -4.77 3.07
N LEU A 53 -20.78 -4.38 4.24
CA LEU A 53 -21.49 -4.51 5.52
C LEU A 53 -22.56 -3.43 5.74
N GLY A 54 -22.47 -2.32 5.00
CA GLY A 54 -23.34 -1.17 5.15
C GLY A 54 -22.90 -0.23 6.28
N ILE A 55 -23.12 1.07 6.10
CA ILE A 55 -22.77 2.10 7.07
C ILE A 55 -23.99 2.35 7.96
N GLY A 56 -23.92 1.95 9.23
CA GLY A 56 -25.04 2.06 10.18
C GLY A 56 -25.20 3.45 10.80
N SER A 57 -24.14 4.28 10.83
CA SER A 57 -24.19 5.63 11.39
C SER A 57 -23.01 6.50 10.93
N LEU A 58 -23.13 7.83 11.10
CA LEU A 58 -22.04 8.78 10.85
C LEU A 58 -20.83 8.52 11.77
N GLY A 59 -21.07 8.16 13.03
CA GLY A 59 -20.00 7.85 13.98
C GLY A 59 -19.19 6.62 13.57
N GLN A 60 -19.87 5.58 13.07
CA GLN A 60 -19.22 4.39 12.52
C GLN A 60 -18.38 4.73 11.28
N LEU A 61 -18.92 5.54 10.36
CA LEU A 61 -18.16 6.00 9.20
C LEU A 61 -16.87 6.74 9.59
N LEU A 62 -16.94 7.66 10.55
CA LEU A 62 -15.77 8.40 11.02
C LEU A 62 -14.73 7.47 11.67
N PHE A 63 -15.19 6.47 12.45
CA PHE A 63 -14.32 5.46 13.01
C PHE A 63 -13.65 4.62 11.93
N ASP A 64 -14.40 4.15 10.94
CA ASP A 64 -13.90 3.33 9.83
C ASP A 64 -12.86 4.08 8.99
N VAL A 65 -13.11 5.36 8.70
CA VAL A 65 -12.14 6.24 8.01
C VAL A 65 -10.90 6.45 8.88
N GLY A 66 -11.07 6.71 10.18
CA GLY A 66 -9.95 6.87 11.11
C GLY A 66 -9.09 5.62 11.20
N LEU A 67 -9.72 4.45 11.27
CA LEU A 67 -9.05 3.15 11.26
C LEU A 67 -8.29 2.93 9.95
N ALA A 68 -8.92 3.21 8.80
CA ALA A 68 -8.28 3.09 7.49
C ALA A 68 -7.04 3.98 7.37
N LEU A 69 -7.10 5.23 7.86
CA LEU A 69 -5.96 6.15 7.88
C LEU A 69 -4.86 5.68 8.82
N PHE A 70 -5.21 5.17 10.00
CA PHE A 70 -4.24 4.64 10.96
C PHE A 70 -3.51 3.41 10.40
N VAL A 71 -4.25 2.49 9.78
CA VAL A 71 -3.71 1.31 9.11
C VAL A 71 -2.83 1.71 7.92
N PHE A 72 -3.24 2.72 7.14
CA PHE A 72 -2.41 3.27 6.08
C PHE A 72 -1.08 3.81 6.63
N GLY A 73 -1.13 4.69 7.63
CA GLY A 73 0.04 5.35 8.18
C GLY A 73 1.03 4.36 8.79
N SER A 74 0.56 3.44 9.62
CA SER A 74 1.39 2.39 10.22
C SER A 74 2.04 1.48 9.16
N THR A 75 1.27 1.06 8.16
CA THR A 75 1.79 0.21 7.06
C THR A 75 2.79 0.97 6.20
N PHE A 76 2.55 2.26 5.93
CA PHE A 76 3.44 3.11 5.16
C PHE A 76 4.80 3.26 5.86
N VAL A 77 4.79 3.62 7.15
CA VAL A 77 6.03 3.78 7.94
C VAL A 77 6.83 2.48 7.97
N LEU A 78 6.16 1.36 8.21
CA LEU A 78 6.82 0.05 8.25
C LEU A 78 7.40 -0.33 6.89
N ALA A 79 6.62 -0.16 5.82
CA ALA A 79 7.05 -0.47 4.46
C ALA A 79 8.22 0.43 4.02
N GLU A 80 8.15 1.73 4.28
CA GLU A 80 9.23 2.67 3.96
C GLU A 80 10.49 2.32 4.73
N PHE A 81 10.38 1.99 6.02
CA PHE A 81 11.50 1.56 6.85
C PHE A 81 12.18 0.31 6.27
N PHE A 82 11.42 -0.73 5.94
CA PHE A 82 11.99 -1.94 5.36
C PHE A 82 12.61 -1.70 4.00
N LEU A 83 11.93 -0.95 3.12
CA LEU A 83 12.45 -0.67 1.79
C LEU A 83 13.77 0.13 1.88
N ARG A 84 13.89 1.08 2.82
CA ARG A 84 15.16 1.79 3.07
C ARG A 84 16.24 0.90 3.69
N ALA A 85 15.86 0.06 4.66
CA ALA A 85 16.80 -0.84 5.32
C ALA A 85 17.41 -1.87 4.36
N PHE A 86 16.62 -2.38 3.40
CA PHE A 86 17.08 -3.38 2.43
C PHE A 86 17.58 -2.79 1.10
N GLY A 87 17.05 -1.63 0.66
CA GLY A 87 17.41 -0.98 -0.60
C GLY A 87 18.47 0.13 -0.48
N GLY A 88 18.81 0.55 0.74
CA GLY A 88 19.65 1.72 1.00
C GLY A 88 18.96 3.05 0.62
N GLU A 89 19.70 4.15 0.65
CA GLU A 89 19.22 5.48 0.20
C GLU A 89 19.26 5.65 -1.33
N MET A 90 19.16 4.55 -2.08
CA MET A 90 19.18 4.62 -3.54
C MET A 90 17.91 5.27 -4.04
N ASP A 91 17.99 6.57 -4.31
CA ASP A 91 16.97 7.25 -5.09
C ASP A 91 16.96 6.68 -6.51
N PRO A 92 15.81 6.20 -7.01
CA PRO A 92 15.71 5.70 -8.36
C PRO A 92 15.83 6.83 -9.39
N PRO A 93 16.21 6.51 -10.65
CA PRO A 93 16.21 7.46 -11.77
C PRO A 93 14.92 8.24 -11.98
N ALA A 94 13.78 7.69 -11.53
CA ALA A 94 12.47 8.32 -11.62
C ALA A 94 12.16 9.34 -10.51
N SER A 95 13.05 9.53 -9.52
CA SER A 95 12.85 10.54 -8.47
C SER A 95 13.15 11.94 -9.00
N HIS A 96 12.37 12.94 -8.58
CA HIS A 96 12.51 14.33 -9.02
C HIS A 96 13.89 14.96 -8.70
N GLY A 97 14.70 14.31 -7.86
CA GLY A 97 16.04 14.74 -7.44
C GLY A 97 17.18 13.81 -7.86
N TYR A 98 16.93 12.82 -8.72
CA TYR A 98 17.98 11.88 -9.13
C TYR A 98 19.09 12.60 -9.91
N ARG A 99 20.23 12.80 -9.26
CA ARG A 99 21.52 13.01 -9.93
C ARG A 99 22.19 11.65 -10.05
N ARG A 100 22.51 11.23 -11.28
CA ARG A 100 23.50 10.16 -11.50
C ARG A 100 24.74 10.54 -10.70
N ARG A 101 25.05 9.78 -9.64
CA ARG A 101 26.37 9.90 -9.01
C ARG A 101 27.39 9.42 -10.06
N PRO A 102 28.51 10.14 -10.26
CA PRO A 102 29.52 9.80 -11.24
C PRO A 102 30.15 8.43 -10.98
#